data_AF-A0A4P7CPY3-F1
#
_entry.id   AF-A0A4P7CPY3-F1
#
_cell.length_a   1.000
_cell.length_b   1.000
_cell.length_c   1.000
_cell.angle_alpha   90.00
_cell.angle_beta   90.00
_cell.angle_gamma   90.00
#
_symmetry.space_group_name_H-M   'P 1'
#
loop_
_entity.id
_entity.type
_entity.pdbx_description
1 polymer ?
#
loop_
_entity_poly.entity_id
_entity_poly.type
_entity_poly.pdbx_seq_one_letter_code
_entity_poly.pdbx_strand_id
1 'polypeptide(L)'
;MDRKKEGRHEGAANDDDKTLRVSSDDRSPNDPLTQASALDVLTRLCDAGVQLTVDPPGIYYYGHTFSLTPSEALDYVRDPDAVVAGIHGVSVETLNAWRDAGGMYRCHATTRQGKRCLRAVAGESDCVYDAEADPAKWIEFERHGYCCTQHGGERKGGRS
;
A
#
# COMPACT_ATOMS: atom_id res chain seq x y z
N MET A 1 44.15 -24.95 -77.93
CA MET A 1 44.86 -23.67 -77.69
C MET A 1 43.97 -22.86 -76.77
N ASP A 2 44.06 -23.13 -75.47
CA ASP A 2 44.96 -22.43 -74.53
C ASP A 2 44.40 -21.06 -74.14
N ARG A 3 43.82 -21.00 -72.92
CA ARG A 3 44.30 -20.21 -71.76
C ARG A 3 43.70 -18.79 -71.76
N LYS A 4 43.29 -18.17 -70.66
CA LYS A 4 43.53 -18.36 -69.22
C LYS A 4 42.58 -17.34 -68.50
N LYS A 5 42.00 -17.71 -67.34
CA LYS A 5 42.18 -17.10 -65.98
C LYS A 5 41.90 -15.59 -65.87
N GLU A 6 41.31 -15.02 -64.82
CA GLU A 6 41.07 -15.37 -63.41
C GLU A 6 40.23 -14.21 -62.82
N GLY A 7 39.54 -14.40 -61.69
CA GLY A 7 39.09 -13.25 -60.89
C GLY A 7 38.05 -13.60 -59.82
N ARG A 8 38.55 -13.82 -58.60
CA ARG A 8 37.86 -14.17 -57.34
C ARG A 8 37.47 -12.90 -56.58
N HIS A 9 36.34 -12.90 -55.86
CA HIS A 9 36.10 -12.24 -54.53
C HIS A 9 34.65 -12.56 -54.12
N GLU A 10 34.37 -13.49 -53.22
CA GLU A 10 34.29 -13.32 -51.75
C GLU A 10 33.48 -12.10 -51.30
N GLY A 11 32.25 -12.38 -50.86
CA GLY A 11 31.41 -11.52 -50.03
C GLY A 11 30.58 -12.41 -49.09
N ALA A 12 31.07 -12.57 -47.86
CA ALA A 12 30.36 -13.13 -46.72
C ALA A 12 29.54 -12.03 -45.99
N ALA A 13 28.75 -12.45 -44.98
CA ALA A 13 27.89 -11.70 -44.05
C ALA A 13 26.40 -11.66 -44.47
N ASN A 14 25.39 -11.97 -43.64
CA ASN A 14 25.25 -12.37 -42.23
C ASN A 14 23.90 -13.13 -42.17
N ASP A 15 23.83 -14.32 -41.56
CA ASP A 15 23.39 -14.56 -40.17
C ASP A 15 22.35 -13.58 -39.57
N ASP A 16 21.27 -14.18 -39.06
CA ASP A 16 20.31 -13.65 -38.09
C ASP A 16 19.39 -12.46 -38.52
N ASP A 17 18.55 -12.66 -39.53
CA ASP A 17 17.20 -12.04 -39.50
C ASP A 17 16.22 -12.99 -38.80
N LYS A 18 16.43 -13.22 -37.50
CA LYS A 18 15.36 -13.67 -36.60
C LYS A 18 14.56 -12.43 -36.21
N THR A 19 13.85 -11.86 -37.18
CA THR A 19 12.76 -10.95 -36.88
C THR A 19 11.70 -11.75 -36.14
N LEU A 20 11.78 -11.70 -34.81
CA LEU A 20 10.74 -12.16 -33.90
C LEU A 20 9.51 -11.29 -34.17
N ARG A 21 8.73 -11.68 -35.17
CA ARG A 21 7.39 -11.14 -35.39
C ARG A 21 6.56 -11.59 -34.21
N VAL A 22 6.52 -10.75 -33.18
CA VAL A 22 5.49 -10.84 -32.15
C VAL A 22 4.21 -10.44 -32.86
N SER A 23 3.51 -11.45 -33.41
CA SER A 23 2.22 -11.30 -34.03
C SER A 23 1.30 -10.62 -33.02
N SER A 24 0.91 -9.39 -33.30
CA SER A 24 0.10 -8.56 -32.41
C SER A 24 -1.40 -8.89 -32.53
N ASP A 25 -1.74 -9.99 -33.22
CA ASP A 25 -3.08 -10.24 -33.75
C ASP A 25 -3.85 -11.41 -33.08
N ASP A 26 -3.35 -11.98 -31.97
CA ASP A 26 -4.05 -13.10 -31.28
C ASP A 26 -4.65 -12.74 -29.91
N ARG A 27 -4.73 -11.46 -29.54
CA ARG A 27 -5.48 -11.05 -28.33
C ARG A 27 -6.79 -10.41 -28.73
N SER A 28 -7.87 -11.15 -28.51
CA SER A 28 -9.22 -10.60 -28.49
C SER A 28 -9.23 -9.39 -27.54
N PRO A 29 -9.81 -8.23 -27.92
CA PRO A 29 -9.86 -7.04 -27.06
C PRO A 29 -10.64 -7.24 -25.75
N ASN A 30 -11.25 -8.42 -25.56
CA ASN A 30 -11.97 -8.85 -24.36
C ASN A 30 -11.34 -10.04 -23.64
N ASP A 31 -10.10 -10.42 -23.96
CA ASP A 31 -9.43 -11.46 -23.18
C ASP A 31 -9.15 -10.93 -21.76
N PRO A 32 -9.67 -11.57 -20.70
CA PRO A 32 -9.39 -11.12 -19.35
C PRO A 32 -7.89 -11.18 -19.13
N LEU A 33 -7.28 -10.05 -18.79
CA LEU A 33 -5.86 -9.98 -18.44
C LEU A 33 -5.59 -11.05 -17.38
N THR A 34 -4.77 -12.03 -17.73
CA THR A 34 -4.29 -13.01 -16.76
C THR A 34 -3.47 -12.29 -15.71
N GLN A 35 -3.45 -12.79 -14.47
CA GLN A 35 -2.67 -12.19 -13.39
C GLN A 35 -1.20 -11.99 -13.78
N ALA A 36 -0.62 -12.96 -14.51
CA ALA A 36 0.75 -12.87 -15.04
C ALA A 36 0.92 -11.74 -16.07
N SER A 37 -0.06 -11.53 -16.96
CA SER A 37 -0.02 -10.44 -17.93
C SER A 37 -0.20 -9.07 -17.25
N ALA A 38 -1.06 -8.99 -16.23
CA ALA A 38 -1.24 -7.76 -15.46
C ALA A 38 0.03 -7.37 -14.68
N LEU A 39 0.70 -8.35 -14.06
CA LEU A 39 1.96 -8.12 -13.34
C LEU A 39 3.07 -7.59 -14.27
N ASP A 40 3.23 -8.19 -15.45
CA ASP A 40 4.21 -7.75 -16.45
C ASP A 40 3.97 -6.29 -16.89
N VAL A 41 2.71 -5.93 -17.18
CA VAL A 41 2.34 -4.55 -17.55
C VAL A 41 2.66 -3.57 -16.42
N LEU A 42 2.24 -3.86 -15.19
CA LEU A 42 2.48 -2.99 -14.05
C LEU A 42 3.98 -2.81 -13.77
N THR A 43 4.77 -3.88 -13.94
CA THR A 43 6.22 -3.83 -13.78
C THR A 43 6.86 -2.89 -14.79
N ARG A 44 6.51 -3.03 -16.08
CA ARG A 44 7.03 -2.15 -17.14
C ARG A 44 6.66 -0.69 -16.94
N LEU A 45 5.49 -0.41 -16.39
CA LEU A 45 5.09 0.95 -16.04
C LEU A 45 6.00 1.51 -14.95
N CYS A 46 6.25 0.75 -13.88
CA CYS A 46 7.17 1.16 -12.82
C CYS A 46 8.60 1.35 -13.32
N ASP A 47 9.11 0.46 -14.17
CA ASP A 47 10.43 0.59 -14.80
C ASP A 47 10.55 1.84 -15.69
N ALA A 48 9.43 2.30 -16.27
CA ALA A 48 9.35 3.54 -17.02
C ALA A 48 9.19 4.80 -16.13
N GLY A 49 9.19 4.64 -14.80
CA GLY A 49 9.08 5.74 -13.83
C GLY A 49 7.64 6.06 -13.40
N VAL A 50 6.65 5.24 -13.74
CA VAL A 50 5.27 5.41 -13.26
C VAL A 50 5.14 4.89 -11.83
N GLN A 51 4.65 5.73 -10.93
CA GLN A 51 4.38 5.34 -9.55
C GLN A 51 2.94 4.83 -9.42
N LEU A 52 2.77 3.63 -8.86
CA LEU A 52 1.45 3.10 -8.51
C LEU A 52 1.11 3.58 -7.11
N THR A 53 0.02 4.32 -6.98
CA THR A 53 -0.42 4.85 -5.70
C THR A 53 -1.88 4.56 -5.40
N VAL A 54 -2.21 4.42 -4.12
CA VAL A 54 -3.58 4.22 -3.63
C VAL A 54 -3.89 5.18 -2.49
N ASP A 55 -5.14 5.64 -2.45
CA ASP A 55 -5.71 6.44 -1.36
C ASP A 55 -6.87 5.65 -0.72
N PRO A 56 -6.59 4.87 0.35
CA PRO A 56 -7.58 3.98 0.92
C PRO A 56 -8.69 4.77 1.63
N PRO A 57 -9.97 4.34 1.50
CA PRO A 57 -11.06 4.98 2.22
C PRO A 57 -10.89 4.82 3.73
N GLY A 58 -11.37 5.83 4.47
CA GLY A 58 -11.45 5.79 5.92
C GLY A 58 -10.22 6.30 6.69
N ILE A 59 -9.23 6.87 6.00
CA ILE A 59 -8.08 7.57 6.59
C ILE A 59 -8.40 9.07 6.61
N TYR A 60 -9.16 9.50 7.63
CA TYR A 60 -10.02 10.68 7.55
C TYR A 60 -9.37 12.06 7.63
N TYR A 61 -8.05 12.19 7.81
CA TYR A 61 -7.46 13.51 8.07
C TYR A 61 -6.32 13.94 7.12
N TYR A 62 -5.59 13.03 6.48
CA TYR A 62 -4.44 13.41 5.64
C TYR A 62 -4.18 12.56 4.39
N GLY A 63 -5.21 11.92 3.81
CA GLY A 63 -5.12 11.30 2.47
C GLY A 63 -3.80 10.56 2.26
N HIS A 64 -3.51 9.59 3.14
CA HIS A 64 -2.24 8.87 3.12
C HIS A 64 -2.19 8.06 1.83
N THR A 65 -1.54 8.64 0.84
CA THR A 65 -1.30 7.99 -0.43
C THR A 65 -0.14 7.01 -0.24
N PHE A 66 -0.42 5.72 -0.44
CA PHE A 66 0.61 4.69 -0.35
C PHE A 66 1.12 4.35 -1.74
N SER A 67 2.44 4.17 -1.85
CA SER A 67 3.02 3.61 -3.07
C SER A 67 2.97 2.09 -2.99
N LEU A 68 2.53 1.45 -4.05
CA LEU A 68 2.47 0.00 -4.16
C LEU A 68 3.51 -0.50 -5.16
N THR A 69 4.08 -1.66 -4.87
CA THR A 69 4.74 -2.48 -5.89
C THR A 69 3.70 -3.06 -6.87
N PRO A 70 4.12 -3.49 -8.07
CA PRO A 70 3.23 -4.18 -9.02
C PRO A 70 2.47 -5.37 -8.42
N SER A 71 3.12 -6.17 -7.58
CA SER A 71 2.49 -7.30 -6.89
C SER A 71 1.46 -6.83 -5.86
N GLU A 72 1.81 -5.85 -5.02
CA GLU A 72 0.88 -5.29 -4.03
C GLU A 72 -0.32 -4.63 -4.68
N ALA A 73 -0.16 -4.00 -5.86
CA ALA A 73 -1.28 -3.45 -6.61
C ALA A 73 -2.27 -4.53 -7.07
N LEU A 74 -1.78 -5.72 -7.45
CA LEU A 74 -2.65 -6.85 -7.79
C LEU A 74 -3.34 -7.44 -6.55
N ASP A 75 -2.62 -7.52 -5.43
CA ASP A 75 -3.19 -7.98 -4.17
C ASP A 75 -4.22 -6.98 -3.64
N TYR A 76 -3.99 -5.68 -3.81
CA TYR A 76 -4.90 -4.61 -3.39
C TYR A 76 -6.24 -4.68 -4.12
N VAL A 77 -6.25 -5.04 -5.41
CA VAL A 77 -7.52 -5.23 -6.16
C VAL A 77 -8.34 -6.39 -5.59
N ARG A 78 -7.70 -7.39 -4.97
CA ARG A 78 -8.36 -8.57 -4.40
C ARG A 78 -8.83 -8.32 -2.97
N ASP A 79 -7.95 -7.74 -2.16
CA ASP A 79 -8.16 -7.47 -0.75
C ASP A 79 -7.45 -6.17 -0.35
N PRO A 80 -8.11 -5.01 -0.54
CA PRO A 80 -7.55 -3.71 -0.18
C PRO A 80 -7.16 -3.63 1.30
N ASP A 81 -7.98 -4.22 2.17
CA ASP A 81 -7.81 -4.10 3.62
C ASP A 81 -6.63 -4.92 4.12
N ALA A 82 -6.40 -6.11 3.57
CA ALA A 82 -5.22 -6.90 3.88
C ALA A 82 -3.91 -6.19 3.48
N VAL A 83 -3.88 -5.56 2.30
CA VAL A 83 -2.70 -4.80 1.86
C VAL A 83 -2.46 -3.58 2.75
N VAL A 84 -3.51 -2.79 3.05
CA VAL A 84 -3.40 -1.62 3.92
C VAL A 84 -2.98 -2.02 5.33
N ALA A 85 -3.55 -3.09 5.88
CA ALA A 85 -3.16 -3.62 7.18
C ALA A 85 -1.69 -4.05 7.19
N GLY A 86 -1.23 -4.70 6.11
CA GLY A 86 0.16 -5.08 5.91
C GLY A 86 1.12 -3.90 5.87
N ILE A 87 0.77 -2.82 5.17
CA ILE A 87 1.56 -1.57 5.11
C ILE A 87 1.75 -0.97 6.51
N HIS A 88 0.71 -1.02 7.34
CA HIS A 88 0.77 -0.53 8.73
C HIS A 88 1.29 -1.57 9.74
N GLY A 89 1.59 -2.80 9.31
CA GLY A 89 2.05 -3.86 10.22
C GLY A 89 1.02 -4.29 11.26
N VAL A 90 -0.28 -4.16 10.97
CA VAL A 90 -1.38 -4.54 11.85
C VAL A 90 -2.25 -5.64 11.25
N SER A 91 -3.16 -6.21 12.04
CA SER A 91 -4.18 -7.12 11.50
C SER A 91 -5.32 -6.35 10.83
N VAL A 92 -6.07 -7.00 9.94
CA VAL A 92 -7.26 -6.41 9.30
C VAL A 92 -8.31 -6.03 10.36
N GLU A 93 -8.47 -6.84 11.41
CA GLU A 93 -9.38 -6.52 12.52
C GLU A 93 -8.96 -5.24 13.24
N THR A 94 -7.66 -5.05 13.43
CA THR A 94 -7.10 -3.85 14.08
C THR A 94 -7.32 -2.61 13.20
N LEU A 95 -7.06 -2.72 11.89
CA LEU A 95 -7.31 -1.66 10.93
C LEU A 95 -8.78 -1.24 10.93
N ASN A 96 -9.70 -2.20 10.94
CA ASN A 96 -11.13 -1.93 10.94
C ASN A 96 -11.61 -1.32 12.27
N ALA A 97 -11.11 -1.81 13.41
CA ALA A 97 -11.41 -1.22 14.71
C ALA A 97 -10.94 0.24 14.81
N TRP A 98 -9.76 0.54 14.25
CA TRP A 98 -9.23 1.89 14.16
C TRP A 98 -10.11 2.80 13.27
N ARG A 99 -10.54 2.32 12.09
CA ARG A 99 -11.48 3.04 11.21
C ARG A 99 -12.82 3.30 11.90
N ASP A 100 -13.37 2.32 12.61
CA ASP A 100 -14.62 2.45 13.37
C ASP A 100 -14.50 3.46 14.52
N ALA A 101 -13.30 3.55 15.12
CA ALA A 101 -12.99 4.57 16.10
C ALA A 101 -12.81 5.97 15.48
N GLY A 102 -12.76 6.08 14.15
CA GLY A 102 -12.47 7.29 13.40
C GLY A 102 -11.01 7.74 13.56
N GLY A 103 -10.10 6.80 13.81
CA GLY A 103 -8.70 7.06 14.12
C GLY A 103 -8.43 7.69 15.49
N MET A 104 -9.47 7.97 16.28
CA MET A 104 -9.35 8.73 17.52
C MET A 104 -8.95 7.86 18.72
N TYR A 105 -8.10 8.43 19.57
CA TYR A 105 -7.78 7.91 20.89
C TYR A 105 -8.88 8.21 21.91
N ARG A 106 -9.68 7.20 22.24
CA ARG A 106 -10.84 7.36 23.12
C ARG A 106 -10.57 6.89 24.54
N CYS A 107 -11.14 7.60 25.49
CA CYS A 107 -11.09 7.26 26.90
C CYS A 107 -11.61 5.82 27.16
N HIS A 108 -10.89 5.08 27.99
CA HIS A 108 -11.27 3.72 28.40
C HIS A 108 -12.19 3.66 29.62
N ALA A 109 -12.49 4.80 30.25
CA ALA A 109 -13.37 4.83 31.41
C ALA A 109 -14.80 4.45 31.03
N THR A 110 -15.47 3.74 31.95
CA THR A 110 -16.90 3.47 31.86
C THR A 110 -17.67 4.56 32.60
N THR A 111 -18.61 5.19 31.91
CA THR A 111 -19.51 6.20 32.48
C THR A 111 -20.42 5.57 33.54
N ARG A 112 -21.06 6.40 34.38
CA ARG A 112 -22.06 5.93 35.36
C ARG A 112 -23.25 5.20 34.73
N GLN A 113 -23.48 5.37 33.42
CA GLN A 113 -24.51 4.69 32.66
C GLN A 113 -24.04 3.34 32.07
N GLY A 114 -22.84 2.86 32.43
CA GLY A 114 -22.29 1.60 31.93
C GLY A 114 -21.73 1.66 30.50
N LYS A 115 -21.66 2.84 29.88
CA LYS A 115 -21.15 3.02 28.50
C LYS A 115 -19.70 3.52 28.50
N ARG A 116 -18.90 3.15 27.50
CA ARG A 116 -17.54 3.69 27.30
C ARG A 116 -17.58 5.20 27.11
N CYS A 117 -16.65 5.92 27.74
CA CYS A 117 -16.50 7.35 27.55
C CYS A 117 -15.98 7.64 26.14
N LEU A 118 -16.72 8.44 25.37
CA LEU A 118 -16.36 8.79 23.99
C LEU A 118 -15.44 10.01 23.88
N ARG A 119 -15.01 10.57 25.02
CA ARG A 119 -14.10 11.73 24.99
C ARG A 119 -12.72 11.29 24.55
N ALA A 120 -12.09 12.11 23.72
CA ALA A 120 -10.67 11.99 23.42
C ALA A 120 -9.85 12.13 24.71
N VAL A 121 -8.71 11.43 24.77
CA VAL A 121 -7.76 11.58 25.88
C VAL A 121 -6.94 12.85 25.66
N ALA A 122 -6.94 13.77 26.65
CA ALA A 122 -6.29 15.08 26.52
C ALA A 122 -4.84 15.04 27.02
N GLY A 123 -3.93 15.71 26.31
CA GLY A 123 -2.48 15.72 26.60
C GLY A 123 -1.63 15.37 25.37
N GLU A 124 -2.27 14.87 24.33
CA GLU A 124 -1.71 14.70 23.00
C GLU A 124 -2.12 15.86 22.07
N SER A 125 -1.99 17.10 22.57
CA SER A 125 -2.29 18.30 21.77
C SER A 125 -1.39 18.47 20.54
N ASP A 126 -0.28 17.74 20.48
CA ASP A 126 0.58 17.63 19.30
C ASP A 126 0.27 16.39 18.45
N CYS A 127 -0.62 15.49 18.91
CA CYS A 127 -0.92 14.21 18.27
C CYS A 127 -2.33 14.14 17.66
N VAL A 128 -3.05 15.26 17.65
CA VAL A 128 -4.28 15.44 16.84
C VAL A 128 -3.99 15.17 15.35
N TYR A 129 -2.72 15.23 14.92
CA TYR A 129 -2.35 15.05 13.52
C TYR A 129 -1.58 13.76 13.23
N ASP A 130 -0.67 13.32 14.10
CA ASP A 130 0.22 12.18 13.79
C ASP A 130 -0.29 10.81 14.24
N ALA A 131 -1.26 10.80 15.14
CA ALA A 131 -1.67 9.58 15.82
C ALA A 131 -3.06 9.10 15.37
N GLU A 132 -3.83 10.02 14.79
CA GLU A 132 -5.03 9.72 13.99
C GLU A 132 -4.71 9.07 12.64
N ALA A 133 -3.42 8.91 12.29
CA ALA A 133 -2.94 8.44 10.99
C ALA A 133 -2.33 7.02 11.00
N ASP A 134 -2.07 6.44 12.17
CA ASP A 134 -1.33 5.18 12.28
C ASP A 134 -2.07 4.13 13.15
N PRO A 135 -2.69 3.11 12.54
CA PRO A 135 -3.34 2.01 13.23
C PRO A 135 -2.43 1.27 14.22
N ALA A 136 -1.11 1.22 13.98
CA ALA A 136 -0.16 0.52 14.85
C ALA A 136 0.05 1.27 16.17
N LYS A 137 0.21 2.59 16.11
CA LYS A 137 0.21 3.44 17.30
C LYS A 137 -1.14 3.43 17.98
N TRP A 138 -2.22 3.38 17.19
CA TRP A 138 -3.57 3.32 17.72
C TRP A 138 -3.79 2.13 18.65
N ILE A 139 -3.41 0.94 18.20
CA ILE A 139 -3.61 -0.27 19.00
C ILE A 139 -2.68 -0.31 20.22
N GLU A 140 -1.49 0.27 20.14
CA GLU A 140 -0.59 0.42 21.30
C GLU A 140 -1.25 1.28 22.39
N PHE A 141 -1.83 2.43 22.02
CA PHE A 141 -2.60 3.26 22.95
C PHE A 141 -3.79 2.50 23.56
N GLU A 142 -4.58 1.78 22.75
CA GLU A 142 -5.74 1.05 23.26
C GLU A 142 -5.31 0.00 24.31
N ARG A 143 -4.13 -0.61 24.16
CA ARG A 143 -3.57 -1.53 25.18
C ARG A 143 -3.23 -0.86 26.50
N HIS A 144 -2.87 0.43 26.48
CA HIS A 144 -2.54 1.17 27.71
C HIS A 144 -3.78 1.61 28.52
N GLY A 145 -4.97 1.62 27.90
CA GLY A 145 -6.21 1.90 28.63
C GLY A 145 -6.32 3.33 29.17
N TYR A 146 -5.71 4.30 28.49
CA TYR A 146 -5.69 5.68 28.97
C TYR A 146 -7.09 6.30 29.08
N CYS A 147 -7.22 7.25 29.99
CA CYS A 147 -8.47 7.92 30.31
C CYS A 147 -8.37 9.43 30.09
N CYS A 148 -9.48 10.07 29.69
CA CYS A 148 -9.53 11.51 29.51
C CYS A 148 -9.34 12.22 30.86
N THR A 149 -9.04 13.52 30.82
CA THR A 149 -8.78 14.33 32.02
C THR A 149 -9.92 14.34 33.03
N GLN A 150 -11.15 14.05 32.62
CA GLN A 150 -12.29 13.93 33.53
C GLN A 150 -12.40 12.56 34.24
N HIS A 151 -11.77 11.52 33.71
CA HIS A 151 -11.83 10.16 34.28
C HIS A 151 -10.47 9.61 34.72
N GLY A 152 -9.37 10.26 34.34
CA GLY A 152 -7.99 9.88 34.68
C GLY A 152 -7.11 11.09 34.98
N GLY A 153 -7.69 12.20 35.43
CA GLY A 153 -6.99 13.42 35.79
C GLY A 153 -6.10 13.31 37.03
N GLU A 154 -5.10 12.44 37.01
CA GLU A 154 -3.87 12.62 37.79
C GLU A 154 -2.69 12.37 36.85
N ARG A 155 -2.09 13.46 36.37
CA ARG A 155 -0.64 13.45 36.17
C ARG A 155 -0.08 13.07 37.54
N LYS A 156 0.60 11.93 37.67
CA LYS A 156 1.43 11.64 38.84
C LYS A 156 2.55 12.67 38.91
N GLY A 157 2.26 13.83 39.48
CA GLY A 157 3.20 14.78 40.01
C GLY A 157 2.97 14.86 41.52
N GLY A 158 3.65 14.00 42.28
CA GLY A 158 3.49 13.93 43.73
C GLY A 158 4.68 13.25 44.40
N ARG A 159 5.63 14.10 44.83
CA ARG A 159 6.71 13.91 45.81
C ARG A 159 6.85 12.53 46.47
N SER A 160 8.07 12.02 46.43
CA SER A 160 8.82 11.68 47.65
C SER A 160 10.27 12.12 47.46
#